data_AF-A0A645JJX8-F1
#
_entry.id   AF-A0A645JJX8-F1
#
_cell.length_a   1.000
_cell.length_b   1.000
_cell.length_c   1.000
_cell.angle_alpha   90.00
_cell.angle_beta   90.00
_cell.angle_gamma   90.00
#
_symmetry.space_group_name_H-M   'P 1'
#
loop_
_entity.id
_entity.type
_entity.pdbx_description
1 polymer ?
#
loop_
_entity_poly.entity_id
_entity_poly.type
_entity_poly.pdbx_seq_one_letter_code
_entity_poly.pdbx_strand_id
1 'polypeptide(L)' 'MEISIPRSALALTNKKLNFEFKWADNIQEAGDIMDFYLSGDVAPAGRYNFVYKEK' A
#
# COMPACT_ATOMS: atom_id res chain seq x y z
N MET A 1 6.70 -8.65 9.90
CA MET A 1 7.22 -9.03 8.57
C MET A 1 7.95 -7.85 7.99
N GLU A 2 9.09 -8.09 7.36
CA GLU A 2 9.82 -7.08 6.58
C GLU A 2 10.12 -7.66 5.20
N ILE A 3 10.12 -6.80 4.18
CA ILE A 3 10.47 -7.16 2.80
C ILE A 3 11.46 -6.11 2.30
N SER A 4 12.48 -6.55 1.56
CA SER A 4 13.44 -5.67 0.88
C SER A 4 13.32 -5.84 -0.63
N ILE A 5 13.21 -4.72 -1.36
CA ILE A 5 13.10 -4.69 -2.82
C ILE A 5 14.17 -3.74 -3.38
N PRO A 6 14.98 -4.17 -4.36
CA PRO A 6 15.93 -3.27 -5.03
C PRO A 6 15.22 -2.10 -5.72
N ARG A 7 15.75 -0.87 -5.58
CA ARG A 7 15.18 0.33 -6.25
C ARG A 7 15.07 0.17 -7.77
N SER A 8 16.01 -0.58 -8.38
CA SER A 8 16.01 -0.86 -9.82
C SER A 8 14.80 -1.66 -10.28
N ALA A 9 14.28 -2.59 -9.45
CA ALA A 9 13.11 -3.41 -9.77
C ALA A 9 11.83 -2.58 -9.87
N LEU A 10 11.79 -1.40 -9.24
CA LEU A 10 10.67 -0.47 -9.27
C LEU A 10 10.93 0.75 -10.18
N ALA A 11 12.01 0.74 -10.97
CA ALA A 11 12.45 1.88 -11.77
C ALA A 11 12.65 3.19 -10.97
N LEU A 12 13.12 3.06 -9.72
CA LEU A 12 13.34 4.16 -8.77
C LEU A 12 14.82 4.56 -8.63
N THR A 13 15.69 4.13 -9.56
CA THR A 13 17.11 4.53 -9.56
C THR A 13 17.24 6.05 -9.56
N ASN A 14 17.96 6.60 -8.58
CA ASN A 14 18.17 8.05 -8.37
C ASN A 14 16.89 8.88 -8.20
N LYS A 15 15.74 8.25 -7.92
CA LYS A 15 14.48 8.95 -7.61
C LYS A 15 14.26 9.02 -6.11
N LYS A 16 13.60 10.08 -5.66
CA LYS A 16 13.11 10.17 -4.29
C LYS A 16 12.00 9.15 -4.06
N LEU A 17 12.01 8.52 -2.89
CA LEU A 17 10.97 7.56 -2.51
C LEU A 17 9.71 8.29 -2.04
N ASN A 18 8.56 7.87 -2.57
CA ASN A 18 7.24 8.29 -2.15
C ASN A 18 6.30 7.09 -2.25
N PHE A 19 5.82 6.61 -1.11
CA PHE A 19 5.02 5.39 -1.03
C PHE A 19 3.77 5.63 -0.21
N GLU A 20 2.70 4.95 -0.62
CA GLU A 20 1.42 4.90 0.06
C GLU A 20 1.11 3.45 0.41
N PHE A 21 0.78 3.22 1.68
CA PHE A 21 0.45 1.90 2.19
C PHE A 21 -0.94 1.93 2.78
N LYS A 22 -1.80 1.05 2.23
CA LYS A 22 -3.11 0.75 2.76
C LYS A 22 -3.22 -0.75 2.98
N TRP A 23 -3.77 -1.12 4.13
CA TRP A 23 -4.05 -2.50 4.48
C TRP A 23 -5.55 -2.62 4.73
N ALA A 24 -6.18 -3.60 4.10
CA ALA A 24 -7.50 -4.08 4.46
C ALA A 24 -7.44 -5.57 4.82
N ASP A 25 -8.24 -6.00 5.79
CA ASP A 25 -8.58 -7.40 5.99
C ASP A 25 -9.92 -7.70 5.30
N ASN A 26 -10.40 -8.95 5.41
CA ASN A 26 -11.70 -9.38 4.88
C ASN A 26 -11.95 -9.09 3.37
N ILE A 27 -10.89 -8.99 2.56
CA ILE A 27 -10.99 -8.96 1.10
C ILE A 27 -11.51 -10.31 0.59
N GLN A 28 -12.59 -10.26 -0.19
CA GLN A 28 -13.27 -11.41 -0.78
C GLN A 28 -12.78 -11.70 -2.20
N GLU A 29 -12.47 -10.64 -2.97
CA GLU A 29 -12.05 -10.74 -4.37
C GLU A 29 -10.61 -10.26 -4.58
N ALA A 30 -9.66 -11.19 -4.49
CA ALA A 30 -8.25 -10.89 -4.70
C ALA A 30 -7.98 -10.35 -6.12
N GLY A 31 -7.45 -9.14 -6.21
CA GLY A 31 -7.12 -8.48 -7.47
C GLY A 31 -8.13 -7.43 -7.93
N ASP A 32 -9.34 -7.40 -7.34
CA ASP A 32 -10.25 -6.27 -7.51
C ASP A 32 -9.95 -5.20 -6.45
N ILE A 33 -9.49 -4.03 -6.90
CA ILE A 33 -9.23 -2.90 -6.01
C ILE A 33 -10.51 -2.31 -5.42
N MET A 34 -11.66 -2.50 -6.07
CA MET A 34 -12.93 -1.97 -5.58
C MET A 34 -13.45 -2.74 -4.35
N ASP A 35 -13.04 -3.98 -4.16
CA ASP A 35 -13.43 -4.79 -3.01
C ASP A 35 -12.90 -4.23 -1.67
N PHE A 36 -11.82 -3.43 -1.70
CA PHE A 36 -11.37 -2.64 -0.55
C PHE A 36 -12.43 -1.66 -0.02
N TYR A 37 -13.37 -1.22 -0.86
CA TYR A 37 -14.45 -0.31 -0.48
C TYR A 37 -15.74 -1.03 -0.13
N LEU A 38 -15.93 -2.25 -0.65
CA LEU A 38 -17.15 -3.04 -0.47
C LEU A 38 -17.08 -3.90 0.80
N SER A 39 -16.00 -4.66 0.94
CA SER A 39 -15.87 -5.73 1.93
C SER A 39 -14.68 -5.55 2.87
N GLY A 40 -13.69 -4.75 2.47
CA GLY A 40 -12.43 -4.64 3.21
C GLY A 40 -12.56 -3.83 4.51
N ASP A 41 -12.30 -4.44 5.66
CA ASP A 41 -12.18 -3.69 6.90
C ASP A 41 -10.76 -3.12 7.01
N VAL A 42 -10.66 -1.87 7.47
CA VAL A 42 -9.42 -1.09 7.39
C VAL A 42 -9.06 -0.58 8.79
N ALA A 43 -7.80 -0.81 9.18
CA ALA A 43 -7.20 -0.23 10.38
C ALA A 43 -6.06 0.74 10.01
N PRO A 44 -6.00 1.96 10.60
CA PRO A 44 -6.99 2.60 11.46
C PRO A 44 -8.33 2.83 10.75
N ALA A 45 -9.43 2.80 11.52
CA ALA A 45 -10.79 2.94 11.00
C ALA A 45 -10.93 4.18 10.08
N GLY A 46 -11.51 3.96 8.90
CA GLY A 46 -11.77 5.01 7.91
C GLY A 46 -10.78 5.04 6.75
N ARG A 47 -10.38 6.24 6.33
CA ARG A 47 -9.57 6.49 5.12
C ARG A 47 -8.08 6.67 5.42
N TYR A 48 -7.59 6.19 6.56
CA TYR A 48 -6.19 6.37 6.90
C TYR A 48 -5.30 5.63 5.89
N ASN A 49 -4.29 6.34 5.39
CA ASN A 49 -3.32 5.85 4.43
C ASN A 49 -1.95 6.26 4.94
N PHE A 50 -1.06 5.30 5.12
CA PHE A 50 0.29 5.61 5.60
C PHE A 50 1.12 6.10 4.43
N VAL A 51 1.60 7.33 4.52
CA VAL A 51 2.40 7.96 3.46
C VAL A 51 3.83 8.13 3.96
N TYR A 52 4.77 7.52 3.24
CA TYR A 52 6.20 7.74 3.45
C TYR A 52 6.76 8.60 2.32
N LYS A 53 7.48 9.67 2.70
CA LYS A 53 8.20 10.55 1.77
C LYS A 53 9.65 10.71 2.23
N GLU A 54 10.58 10.42 1.34
CA GLU A 54 12.00 10.71 1.53
C GLU A 54 12.21 12.23 1.60
N LYS A 55 13.08 12.68 2.52
CA LYS A 55 13.36 14.11 2.73
C LYS A 55 14.00 14.76 1.49
#